data_AF-A0A537W106-F1
#
_entry.id   AF-A0A537W106-F1
#
_cell.length_a   1.000
_cell.length_b   1.000
_cell.length_c   1.000
_cell.angle_alpha   90.00
_cell.angle_beta   90.00
_cell.angle_gamma   90.00
#
_symmetry.space_group_name_H-M   'P 1'
#
loop_
_entity.id
_entity.type
_entity.pdbx_description
1 polymer ?
#
loop_
_entity_poly.entity_id
_entity_poly.type
_entity_poly.pdbx_seq_one_letter_code
_entity_poly.pdbx_strand_id
1 'polypeptide(L)'
;MLLDEGSFAEEALLANWQEDGLGADGVVTGIGTVDGRTVALMANDPTVKAGSWGPKTVEKILRIQERALILAVPMIYLVDSAGARITEQVQMFPGRRGAGRIFHNQVKLSGVVPQVCVLFGPSAAGGAYIPAFCDIVIMRDGNASMYLGSPRMAEMVIGEKVTLEEMGGARMHTGVSGCGHQLVASDEEGIATARRYLSFLPSSWEQDPPLAPPAPAQPLQDPGGLQALIPEDENKPFDMRTLIEGLVDEGSMLEIHPRWAKELIVGYARLEGHVVGIVANQPKHKGGVLFSDSADKAARFIWTCNAFNVPLLFLADVPGFMIGTQVERDGIIRHGAKMISAVSEA
;
A
#
# COMPACT_ATOMS: atom_id res chain seq x y z
N MET A 1 0.43 -2.97 19.99
CA MET A 1 1.50 -2.94 18.95
C MET A 1 1.25 -1.82 17.97
N LEU A 2 0.14 -1.86 17.22
CA LEU A 2 -0.19 -0.78 16.27
C LEU A 2 -0.58 0.52 16.98
N LEU A 3 -1.52 0.45 17.92
CA LEU A 3 -2.05 1.60 18.62
C LEU A 3 -1.24 1.95 19.87
N ASP A 4 -1.27 3.22 20.24
CA ASP A 4 -0.71 3.71 21.51
C ASP A 4 -1.46 3.07 22.69
N GLU A 5 -0.73 2.85 23.78
CA GLU A 5 -1.23 2.11 24.94
C GLU A 5 -2.49 2.76 25.55
N GLY A 6 -3.53 1.96 25.81
CA GLY A 6 -4.78 2.41 26.41
C GLY A 6 -5.69 3.25 25.49
N SER A 7 -5.31 3.49 24.23
CA SER A 7 -6.06 4.36 23.32
C SER A 7 -7.25 3.69 22.61
N PHE A 8 -7.29 2.35 22.58
CA PHE A 8 -8.24 1.62 21.74
C PHE A 8 -9.67 1.61 22.31
N ALA A 9 -10.60 2.15 21.54
CA ALA A 9 -12.04 2.08 21.76
C ALA A 9 -12.67 1.14 20.72
N GLU A 10 -12.92 -0.10 21.12
CA GLU A 10 -13.57 -1.11 20.28
C GLU A 10 -15.06 -0.82 20.10
N GLU A 11 -15.59 -1.08 18.90
CA GLU A 11 -17.03 -1.07 18.64
C GLU A 11 -17.58 -2.44 18.23
N ALA A 12 -18.85 -2.67 18.56
CA ALA A 12 -19.58 -3.89 18.20
C ALA A 12 -18.89 -5.20 18.64
N LEU A 13 -18.24 -5.17 19.82
CA LEU A 13 -17.65 -6.34 20.48
C LEU A 13 -18.66 -7.49 20.63
N LEU A 14 -19.91 -7.17 20.97
CA LEU A 14 -20.98 -8.15 21.16
C LEU A 14 -21.67 -8.60 19.85
N ALA A 15 -21.10 -8.32 18.68
CA ALA A 15 -21.64 -8.89 17.43
C ALA A 15 -21.61 -10.43 17.50
N ASN A 16 -22.74 -11.07 17.14
CA ASN A 16 -22.92 -12.53 17.19
C ASN A 16 -22.66 -13.20 18.55
N TRP A 17 -22.77 -12.48 19.67
CA TRP A 17 -22.52 -13.01 21.02
C TRP A 17 -23.39 -14.23 21.43
N GLN A 18 -24.53 -14.45 20.76
CA GLN A 18 -25.43 -15.56 21.03
C GLN A 18 -25.06 -16.85 20.28
N GLU A 19 -24.21 -16.77 19.26
CA GLU A 19 -23.79 -17.92 18.46
C GLU A 19 -22.39 -18.38 18.88
N ASP A 20 -22.30 -19.63 19.31
CA ASP A 20 -21.04 -20.20 19.77
C ASP A 20 -19.98 -20.21 18.65
N GLY A 21 -18.76 -19.79 18.98
CA GLY A 21 -17.67 -19.67 18.02
C GLY A 21 -17.81 -18.55 16.97
N LEU A 22 -18.67 -17.55 17.19
CA LEU A 22 -18.85 -16.37 16.32
C LEU A 22 -18.68 -15.03 17.05
N GLY A 23 -17.94 -14.99 18.16
CA GLY A 23 -17.65 -13.77 18.91
C GLY A 23 -17.11 -12.65 18.01
N ALA A 24 -17.67 -11.43 18.16
CA ALA A 24 -17.37 -10.26 17.34
C ALA A 24 -17.54 -10.44 15.81
N ASP A 25 -18.10 -11.57 15.36
CA ASP A 25 -18.22 -12.04 13.98
C ASP A 25 -16.90 -12.05 13.17
N GLY A 26 -15.79 -12.43 13.82
CA GLY A 26 -14.49 -12.65 13.16
C GLY A 26 -13.78 -11.39 12.66
N VAL A 27 -14.17 -10.22 13.15
CA VAL A 27 -13.48 -8.96 12.92
C VAL A 27 -13.54 -8.06 14.14
N VAL A 28 -12.41 -7.51 14.54
CA VAL A 28 -12.29 -6.44 15.55
C VAL A 28 -12.30 -5.10 14.82
N THR A 29 -13.09 -4.14 15.29
CA THR A 29 -13.22 -2.80 14.68
C THR A 29 -13.22 -1.74 15.76
N GLY A 30 -12.58 -0.61 15.52
CA GLY A 30 -12.59 0.48 16.49
C GLY A 30 -11.69 1.63 16.10
N ILE A 31 -11.57 2.57 17.03
CA ILE A 31 -10.75 3.78 16.89
C ILE A 31 -9.67 3.73 17.97
N GLY A 32 -8.48 4.23 17.67
CA GLY A 32 -7.43 4.47 18.65
C GLY A 32 -6.51 5.59 18.21
N THR A 33 -5.31 5.65 18.78
CA THR A 33 -4.28 6.61 18.34
C THR A 33 -3.00 5.92 17.88
N VAL A 34 -2.32 6.53 16.91
CA VAL A 34 -0.95 6.21 16.49
C VAL A 34 -0.14 7.49 16.57
N ASP A 35 0.85 7.51 17.46
CA ASP A 35 1.66 8.71 17.75
C ASP A 35 0.77 9.91 18.11
N GLY A 36 -0.27 9.66 18.91
CA GLY A 36 -1.25 10.67 19.35
C GLY A 36 -2.30 11.08 18.31
N ARG A 37 -2.21 10.62 17.06
CA ARG A 37 -3.21 10.91 16.01
C ARG A 37 -4.29 9.84 15.95
N THR A 38 -5.54 10.25 15.89
CA THR A 38 -6.67 9.33 15.79
C THR A 38 -6.65 8.54 14.49
N VAL A 39 -6.87 7.23 14.58
CA VAL A 39 -7.01 6.32 13.43
C VAL A 39 -8.20 5.39 13.64
N ALA A 40 -8.85 5.01 12.54
CA ALA A 40 -9.84 3.94 12.51
C ALA A 40 -9.17 2.64 12.03
N LEU A 41 -9.61 1.50 12.53
CA LEU A 41 -9.08 0.21 12.10
C LEU A 41 -10.11 -0.91 12.04
N MET A 42 -9.82 -1.88 11.18
CA MET A 42 -10.35 -3.24 11.28
C MET A 42 -9.22 -4.26 11.36
N ALA A 43 -9.44 -5.35 12.09
CA ALA A 43 -8.55 -6.48 12.16
C ALA A 43 -9.34 -7.78 12.06
N ASN A 44 -9.04 -8.60 11.05
CA ASN A 44 -9.66 -9.92 10.95
C ASN A 44 -9.11 -10.86 12.03
N ASP A 45 -9.98 -11.72 12.54
CA ASP A 45 -9.60 -12.80 13.45
C ASP A 45 -9.70 -14.15 12.71
N PRO A 46 -8.57 -14.72 12.24
CA PRO A 46 -8.59 -16.00 11.54
C PRO A 46 -9.02 -17.18 12.43
N THR A 47 -8.99 -17.03 13.77
CA THR A 47 -9.43 -18.10 14.69
C THR A 47 -10.95 -18.25 14.72
N VAL A 48 -11.68 -17.19 14.35
CA VAL A 48 -13.15 -17.18 14.26
C VAL A 48 -13.56 -17.40 12.80
N LYS A 49 -13.89 -18.64 12.46
CA LYS A 49 -14.31 -19.06 11.10
C LYS A 49 -13.34 -18.58 10.00
N ALA A 50 -12.03 -18.68 10.22
CA ALA A 50 -11.01 -18.24 9.25
C ALA A 50 -11.11 -16.76 8.85
N GLY A 51 -11.62 -15.91 9.76
CA GLY A 51 -11.85 -14.48 9.50
C GLY A 51 -12.86 -14.23 8.39
N SER A 52 -13.68 -15.23 8.05
CA SER A 52 -14.61 -15.17 6.93
C SER A 52 -15.75 -14.18 7.22
N TRP A 53 -16.10 -13.41 6.19
CA TRP A 53 -17.09 -12.36 6.30
C TRP A 53 -18.49 -12.95 6.36
N GLY A 54 -19.20 -12.71 7.46
CA GLY A 54 -20.65 -12.85 7.57
C GLY A 54 -21.36 -11.49 7.46
N PRO A 55 -22.71 -11.47 7.56
CA PRO A 55 -23.48 -10.23 7.53
C PRO A 55 -23.07 -9.23 8.62
N LYS A 56 -22.73 -9.69 9.84
CA LYS A 56 -22.29 -8.78 10.91
C LYS A 56 -20.84 -8.35 10.74
N THR A 57 -19.96 -9.18 10.18
CA THR A 57 -18.62 -8.77 9.75
C THR A 57 -18.72 -7.61 8.77
N VAL A 58 -19.54 -7.74 7.72
CA VAL A 58 -19.76 -6.69 6.73
C VAL A 58 -20.30 -5.43 7.39
N GLU A 59 -21.33 -5.54 8.22
CA GLU A 59 -21.91 -4.42 8.98
C GLU A 59 -20.85 -3.68 9.81
N LYS A 60 -19.96 -4.40 10.51
CA LYS A 60 -18.87 -3.82 11.31
C LYS A 60 -17.85 -3.08 10.43
N ILE A 61 -17.42 -3.68 9.32
CA ILE A 61 -16.47 -3.04 8.38
C ILE A 61 -17.07 -1.76 7.80
N LEU A 62 -18.35 -1.79 7.40
CA LEU A 62 -19.03 -0.61 6.87
C LEU A 62 -19.10 0.52 7.90
N ARG A 63 -19.46 0.21 9.15
CA ARG A 63 -19.55 1.22 10.22
C ARG A 63 -18.22 1.90 10.47
N ILE A 64 -17.13 1.14 10.54
CA ILE A 64 -15.83 1.74 10.83
C ILE A 64 -15.30 2.57 9.66
N GLN A 65 -15.55 2.17 8.41
CA GLN A 65 -15.24 2.99 7.23
C GLN A 65 -16.07 4.28 7.18
N GLU A 66 -17.37 4.20 7.50
CA GLU A 66 -18.25 5.36 7.60
C GLU A 66 -17.77 6.34 8.68
N ARG A 67 -17.29 5.82 9.82
CA ARG A 67 -16.67 6.63 10.88
C ARG A 67 -15.36 7.27 10.43
N ALA A 68 -14.48 6.53 9.77
CA ALA A 68 -13.22 7.06 9.24
C ALA A 68 -13.48 8.25 8.31
N LEU A 69 -14.50 8.14 7.45
CA LEU A 69 -14.91 9.21 6.55
C LEU A 69 -15.49 10.42 7.31
N ILE A 70 -16.41 10.20 8.26
CA ILE A 70 -17.06 11.28 9.02
C ILE A 70 -16.05 12.04 9.87
N LEU A 71 -15.12 11.34 10.49
CA LEU A 71 -14.11 11.92 11.37
C LEU A 71 -12.89 12.44 10.59
N ALA A 72 -12.79 12.15 9.29
CA ALA A 72 -11.63 12.44 8.46
C ALA A 72 -10.32 11.94 9.08
N VAL A 73 -10.30 10.65 9.47
CA VAL A 73 -9.13 9.98 10.08
C VAL A 73 -8.63 8.82 9.21
N PRO A 74 -7.33 8.48 9.24
CA PRO A 74 -6.78 7.36 8.50
C PRO A 74 -7.49 6.04 8.81
N MET A 75 -7.60 5.16 7.81
CA MET A 75 -8.23 3.85 7.92
C MET A 75 -7.18 2.74 7.73
N ILE A 76 -7.03 1.89 8.74
CA ILE A 76 -6.05 0.80 8.74
C ILE A 76 -6.77 -0.56 8.65
N TYR A 77 -6.38 -1.35 7.66
CA TYR A 77 -6.90 -2.69 7.42
C TYR A 77 -5.84 -3.73 7.79
N LEU A 78 -6.07 -4.48 8.87
CA LEU A 78 -5.24 -5.63 9.26
C LEU A 78 -5.93 -6.90 8.76
N VAL A 79 -5.45 -7.44 7.64
CA VAL A 79 -6.17 -8.45 6.86
C VAL A 79 -5.57 -9.83 7.04
N ASP A 80 -6.43 -10.76 7.46
CA ASP A 80 -6.20 -12.21 7.49
C ASP A 80 -7.57 -12.91 7.41
N SER A 81 -8.04 -13.14 6.19
CA SER A 81 -9.41 -13.59 5.92
C SER A 81 -9.52 -14.52 4.72
N ALA A 82 -10.25 -15.63 4.91
CA ALA A 82 -10.62 -16.54 3.84
C ALA A 82 -11.66 -15.97 2.85
N GLY A 83 -12.14 -14.73 3.03
CA GLY A 83 -13.13 -14.10 2.17
C GLY A 83 -14.57 -14.34 2.66
N ALA A 84 -15.52 -14.51 1.74
CA ALA A 84 -16.93 -14.62 2.10
C ALA A 84 -17.27 -15.93 2.82
N ARG A 85 -18.07 -15.86 3.87
CA ARG A 85 -18.63 -17.04 4.54
C ARG A 85 -19.73 -17.65 3.68
N ILE A 86 -19.39 -18.71 2.96
CA ILE A 86 -20.25 -19.31 1.91
C ILE A 86 -21.63 -19.73 2.40
N THR A 87 -21.75 -20.16 3.66
CA THR A 87 -23.03 -20.55 4.27
C THR A 87 -24.02 -19.40 4.42
N GLU A 88 -23.54 -18.15 4.42
CA GLU A 88 -24.35 -16.94 4.65
C GLU A 88 -24.35 -15.97 3.45
N GLN A 89 -23.75 -16.40 2.33
CA GLN A 89 -23.42 -15.54 1.19
C GLN A 89 -24.62 -14.78 0.58
N VAL A 90 -25.82 -15.35 0.64
CA VAL A 90 -27.05 -14.74 0.09
C VAL A 90 -27.41 -13.43 0.81
N GLN A 91 -27.05 -13.32 2.09
CA GLN A 91 -27.37 -12.18 2.94
C GLN A 91 -26.33 -11.06 2.83
N MET A 92 -25.25 -11.26 2.06
CA MET A 92 -24.07 -10.41 2.13
C MET A 92 -23.83 -9.54 0.89
N PHE A 93 -24.26 -9.92 -0.31
CA PHE A 93 -23.75 -9.27 -1.52
C PHE A 93 -24.51 -8.00 -1.95
N PRO A 94 -25.79 -8.06 -2.37
CA PRO A 94 -26.50 -6.88 -2.83
C PRO A 94 -27.09 -6.06 -1.66
N GLY A 95 -27.03 -4.73 -1.79
CA GLY A 95 -27.78 -3.81 -0.93
C GLY A 95 -26.90 -2.79 -0.19
N ARG A 96 -27.56 -1.83 0.46
CA ARG A 96 -26.90 -0.71 1.15
C ARG A 96 -25.95 -1.14 2.26
N ARG A 97 -26.18 -2.30 2.88
CA ARG A 97 -25.36 -2.91 3.93
C ARG A 97 -24.68 -4.22 3.50
N GLY A 98 -24.54 -4.42 2.18
CA GLY A 98 -23.83 -5.57 1.62
C GLY A 98 -22.33 -5.31 1.40
N ALA A 99 -21.57 -6.37 1.13
CA ALA A 99 -20.13 -6.37 0.95
C ALA A 99 -19.67 -5.45 -0.19
N GLY A 100 -20.48 -5.28 -1.24
CA GLY A 100 -20.18 -4.30 -2.30
C GLY A 100 -20.06 -2.86 -1.80
N ARG A 101 -20.72 -2.55 -0.68
CA ARG A 101 -20.63 -1.23 -0.03
C ARG A 101 -19.26 -1.00 0.61
N ILE A 102 -18.51 -2.04 0.97
CA ILE A 102 -17.15 -1.92 1.52
C ILE A 102 -16.26 -1.25 0.47
N PHE A 103 -16.30 -1.73 -0.77
CA PHE A 103 -15.52 -1.17 -1.87
C PHE A 103 -16.00 0.23 -2.24
N HIS A 104 -17.31 0.47 -2.24
CA HIS A 104 -17.84 1.82 -2.43
C HIS A 104 -17.29 2.81 -1.40
N ASN A 105 -17.23 2.41 -0.14
CA ASN A 105 -16.69 3.24 0.93
C ASN A 105 -15.18 3.46 0.75
N GLN A 106 -14.40 2.44 0.36
CA GLN A 106 -12.96 2.63 0.06
C GLN A 106 -12.72 3.62 -1.09
N VAL A 107 -13.57 3.57 -2.13
CA VAL A 107 -13.55 4.56 -3.22
C VAL A 107 -13.88 5.96 -2.70
N LYS A 108 -14.81 6.10 -1.75
CA LYS A 108 -15.14 7.38 -1.12
C LYS A 108 -14.06 7.89 -0.16
N LEU A 109 -13.28 7.01 0.43
CA LEU A 109 -12.14 7.35 1.30
C LEU A 109 -10.88 7.70 0.48
N SER A 110 -10.77 7.25 -0.77
CA SER A 110 -9.60 7.45 -1.62
C SER A 110 -9.32 8.93 -1.87
N GLY A 111 -8.10 9.37 -1.54
CA GLY A 111 -7.69 10.77 -1.60
C GLY A 111 -8.37 11.67 -0.57
N VAL A 112 -9.13 11.12 0.39
CA VAL A 112 -9.75 11.87 1.48
C VAL A 112 -9.02 11.58 2.80
N VAL A 113 -8.79 10.31 3.09
CA VAL A 113 -7.97 9.89 4.24
C VAL A 113 -7.01 8.78 3.80
N PRO A 114 -5.81 8.66 4.41
CA PRO A 114 -4.91 7.56 4.10
C PRO A 114 -5.53 6.20 4.40
N GLN A 115 -5.46 5.29 3.44
CA GLN A 115 -5.90 3.90 3.57
C GLN A 115 -4.70 2.95 3.55
N VAL A 116 -4.44 2.28 4.67
CA VAL A 116 -3.27 1.44 4.87
C VAL A 116 -3.69 -0.01 5.04
N CYS A 117 -3.19 -0.92 4.22
CA CYS A 117 -3.38 -2.35 4.40
C CYS A 117 -2.10 -3.01 4.90
N VAL A 118 -2.18 -3.74 6.02
CA VAL A 118 -1.20 -4.74 6.42
C VAL A 118 -1.84 -6.10 6.23
N LEU A 119 -1.37 -6.83 5.22
CA LEU A 119 -1.85 -8.15 4.88
C LEU A 119 -0.97 -9.16 5.61
N PHE A 120 -1.49 -9.74 6.70
CA PHE A 120 -0.79 -10.77 7.47
C PHE A 120 -1.01 -12.16 6.89
N GLY A 121 -2.21 -12.44 6.37
CA GLY A 121 -2.58 -13.75 5.85
C GLY A 121 -3.31 -13.69 4.51
N PRO A 122 -4.18 -14.66 4.20
CA PRO A 122 -4.95 -14.68 2.97
C PRO A 122 -5.92 -13.50 2.85
N SER A 123 -6.19 -13.12 1.61
CA SER A 123 -7.23 -12.18 1.22
C SER A 123 -7.80 -12.61 -0.13
N ALA A 124 -8.77 -13.52 -0.09
CA ALA A 124 -9.27 -14.23 -1.27
C ALA A 124 -10.51 -13.59 -1.91
N ALA A 125 -10.66 -13.77 -3.22
CA ALA A 125 -11.82 -13.37 -4.02
C ALA A 125 -12.20 -11.90 -3.81
N GLY A 126 -13.41 -11.62 -3.33
CA GLY A 126 -13.84 -10.25 -3.00
C GLY A 126 -12.94 -9.57 -1.95
N GLY A 127 -12.38 -10.35 -1.02
CA GLY A 127 -11.42 -9.86 -0.01
C GLY A 127 -10.20 -9.19 -0.64
N ALA A 128 -9.69 -9.72 -1.75
CA ALA A 128 -8.52 -9.20 -2.47
C ALA A 128 -8.68 -7.74 -2.91
N TYR A 129 -9.92 -7.24 -3.04
CA TYR A 129 -10.15 -5.84 -3.37
C TYR A 129 -9.92 -4.88 -2.20
N ILE A 130 -10.01 -5.31 -0.93
CA ILE A 130 -9.70 -4.42 0.21
C ILE A 130 -8.25 -3.90 0.10
N PRO A 131 -7.22 -4.76 -0.01
CA PRO A 131 -5.86 -4.30 -0.26
C PRO A 131 -5.73 -3.48 -1.54
N ALA A 132 -6.38 -3.89 -2.63
CA ALA A 132 -6.23 -3.23 -3.94
C ALA A 132 -6.73 -1.77 -3.97
N PHE A 133 -7.67 -1.39 -3.09
CA PHE A 133 -8.14 -0.01 -2.96
C PHE A 133 -7.34 0.85 -1.98
N CYS A 134 -6.39 0.27 -1.24
CA CYS A 134 -5.56 1.01 -0.29
C CYS A 134 -4.47 1.84 -1.00
N ASP A 135 -3.93 2.83 -0.30
CA ASP A 135 -2.83 3.67 -0.78
C ASP A 135 -1.47 2.97 -0.61
N ILE A 136 -1.38 2.04 0.35
CA ILE A 136 -0.25 1.13 0.54
C ILE A 136 -0.74 -0.26 0.97
N VAL A 137 -0.05 -1.30 0.48
CA VAL A 137 -0.25 -2.70 0.85
C VAL A 137 1.08 -3.30 1.30
N ILE A 138 1.16 -3.61 2.59
CA ILE A 138 2.32 -4.21 3.25
C ILE A 138 2.02 -5.70 3.42
N MET A 139 2.85 -6.57 2.86
CA MET A 139 2.59 -8.02 2.81
C MET A 139 3.64 -8.80 3.60
N ARG A 140 3.18 -9.66 4.52
CA ARG A 140 4.07 -10.56 5.27
C ARG A 140 4.55 -11.72 4.42
N ASP A 141 5.86 -11.83 4.25
CA ASP A 141 6.52 -12.84 3.44
C ASP A 141 6.18 -14.26 3.88
N GLY A 142 5.77 -15.12 2.96
CA GLY A 142 5.42 -16.52 3.22
C GLY A 142 4.12 -16.75 4.01
N ASN A 143 3.31 -15.72 4.31
CA ASN A 143 1.97 -15.91 4.88
C ASN A 143 0.89 -15.13 4.11
N ALA A 144 1.20 -13.89 3.73
CA ALA A 144 0.27 -13.02 3.02
C ALA A 144 0.01 -13.53 1.60
N SER A 145 -1.26 -13.58 1.21
CA SER A 145 -1.63 -13.88 -0.17
C SER A 145 -2.92 -13.19 -0.60
N MET A 146 -3.03 -12.84 -1.88
CA MET A 146 -4.27 -12.32 -2.44
C MET A 146 -4.49 -12.86 -3.86
N TYR A 147 -5.72 -13.24 -4.18
CA TYR A 147 -6.05 -13.82 -5.48
C TYR A 147 -7.57 -13.81 -5.68
N LEU A 148 -8.02 -13.71 -6.93
CA LEU A 148 -9.45 -13.82 -7.25
C LEU A 148 -9.94 -15.27 -7.20
N GLY A 149 -9.05 -16.21 -7.52
CA GLY A 149 -9.30 -17.65 -7.51
C GLY A 149 -8.14 -18.37 -6.85
N SER A 150 -8.44 -19.39 -6.04
CA SER A 150 -7.38 -20.19 -5.41
C SER A 150 -6.64 -21.06 -6.45
N PRO A 151 -5.42 -21.53 -6.17
CA PRO A 151 -4.71 -22.44 -7.06
C PRO A 151 -5.51 -23.69 -7.41
N ARG A 152 -6.25 -24.23 -6.43
CA ARG A 152 -7.17 -25.34 -6.65
C ARG A 152 -8.27 -25.01 -7.66
N MET A 153 -8.78 -23.79 -7.64
CA MET A 153 -9.81 -23.35 -8.59
C MET A 153 -9.23 -23.22 -10.01
N ALA A 154 -8.02 -22.69 -10.14
CA ALA A 154 -7.33 -22.61 -11.43
C ALA A 154 -7.06 -24.00 -12.03
N GLU A 155 -6.59 -24.95 -11.21
CA GLU A 155 -6.37 -26.34 -11.65
C GLU A 155 -7.68 -26.97 -12.15
N MET A 156 -8.77 -26.78 -11.42
CA MET A 156 -10.07 -27.37 -11.76
C MET A 156 -10.74 -26.73 -12.99
N VAL A 157 -10.56 -25.43 -13.21
CA VAL A 157 -11.29 -24.69 -14.26
C VAL A 157 -10.49 -24.58 -15.56
N ILE A 158 -9.18 -24.34 -15.46
CA ILE A 158 -8.32 -24.09 -16.62
C ILE A 158 -7.13 -25.06 -16.72
N GLY A 159 -6.99 -26.01 -15.79
CA GLY A 159 -5.93 -27.02 -15.82
C GLY A 159 -4.54 -26.51 -15.39
N GLU A 160 -4.47 -25.27 -14.89
CA GLU A 160 -3.21 -24.65 -14.48
C GLU A 160 -2.79 -25.12 -13.08
N LYS A 161 -1.63 -25.76 -12.98
CA LYS A 161 -1.08 -26.24 -11.71
C LYS A 161 -0.01 -25.28 -11.23
N VAL A 162 -0.32 -24.53 -10.18
CA VAL A 162 0.59 -23.55 -9.59
C VAL A 162 0.50 -23.61 -8.08
N THR A 163 1.55 -23.14 -7.41
CA THR A 163 1.53 -22.96 -5.96
C THR A 163 0.80 -21.67 -5.57
N LEU A 164 0.42 -21.56 -4.29
CA LEU A 164 -0.17 -20.33 -3.75
C LEU A 164 0.80 -19.14 -3.84
N GLU A 165 2.09 -19.38 -3.61
CA GLU A 165 3.12 -18.33 -3.69
C GLU A 165 3.27 -17.81 -5.13
N GLU A 166 3.27 -18.71 -6.13
CA GLU A 166 3.33 -18.33 -7.54
C GLU A 166 2.06 -17.59 -8.00
N MET A 167 0.89 -17.99 -7.52
CA MET A 167 -0.38 -17.40 -7.94
C MET A 167 -0.67 -16.05 -7.30
N GLY A 168 -0.36 -15.90 -6.01
CA GLY A 168 -0.87 -14.80 -5.21
C GLY A 168 -0.04 -14.48 -3.96
N GLY A 169 1.19 -14.98 -3.88
CA GLY A 169 2.06 -14.77 -2.73
C GLY A 169 2.62 -13.35 -2.62
N ALA A 170 3.12 -13.02 -1.44
CA ALA A 170 3.71 -11.71 -1.15
C ALA A 170 4.89 -11.37 -2.07
N ARG A 171 5.76 -12.34 -2.40
CA ARG A 171 6.92 -12.08 -3.28
C ARG A 171 6.51 -11.82 -4.71
N MET A 172 5.48 -12.54 -5.18
CA MET A 172 4.92 -12.32 -6.50
C MET A 172 4.27 -10.93 -6.59
N HIS A 173 3.42 -10.55 -5.64
CA HIS A 173 2.73 -9.26 -5.70
C HIS A 173 3.65 -8.05 -5.53
N THR A 174 4.74 -8.19 -4.77
CA THR A 174 5.72 -7.11 -4.57
C THR A 174 6.77 -7.05 -5.67
N GLY A 175 6.98 -8.13 -6.44
CA GLY A 175 8.05 -8.21 -7.44
C GLY A 175 7.58 -8.26 -8.90
N VAL A 176 6.33 -8.67 -9.15
CA VAL A 176 5.82 -8.98 -10.49
C VAL A 176 4.58 -8.16 -10.82
N SER A 177 3.49 -8.30 -10.05
CA SER A 177 2.21 -7.66 -10.41
C SER A 177 2.04 -6.24 -9.88
N GLY A 178 2.84 -5.80 -8.91
CA GLY A 178 2.75 -4.46 -8.32
C GLY A 178 1.53 -4.24 -7.42
N CYS A 179 0.78 -5.29 -7.03
CA CYS A 179 -0.32 -5.13 -6.06
C CYS A 179 0.21 -4.93 -4.62
N GLY A 180 1.37 -5.49 -4.31
CA GLY A 180 2.03 -5.36 -3.01
C GLY A 180 3.09 -4.27 -3.05
N HIS A 181 3.11 -3.38 -2.07
CA HIS A 181 4.00 -2.22 -2.04
C HIS A 181 5.25 -2.47 -1.20
N GLN A 182 5.11 -3.28 -0.15
CA GLN A 182 6.18 -3.65 0.78
C GLN A 182 6.15 -5.15 1.07
N LEU A 183 7.33 -5.76 1.13
CA LEU A 183 7.53 -7.13 1.59
C LEU A 183 8.23 -7.07 2.96
N VAL A 184 7.59 -7.60 4.00
CA VAL A 184 8.12 -7.62 5.37
C VAL A 184 8.29 -9.04 5.89
N ALA A 185 9.28 -9.28 6.73
CA ALA A 185 9.61 -10.61 7.23
C ALA A 185 8.72 -11.05 8.41
N SER A 186 8.20 -10.10 9.18
CA SER A 186 7.37 -10.38 10.36
C SER A 186 6.18 -9.43 10.50
N ASP A 187 5.25 -9.80 11.39
CA ASP A 187 4.06 -9.01 11.67
C ASP A 187 4.43 -7.69 12.37
N GLU A 188 5.42 -7.71 13.26
CA GLU A 188 6.00 -6.54 13.93
C GLU A 188 6.53 -5.54 12.91
N GLU A 189 7.29 -6.02 11.92
CA GLU A 189 7.85 -5.18 10.85
C GLU A 189 6.73 -4.59 9.97
N GLY A 190 5.68 -5.37 9.70
CA GLY A 190 4.49 -4.89 8.99
C GLY A 190 3.80 -3.74 9.72
N ILE A 191 3.59 -3.89 11.03
CA ILE A 191 3.00 -2.86 11.90
C ILE A 191 3.91 -1.62 11.97
N ALA A 192 5.22 -1.81 12.15
CA ALA A 192 6.18 -0.71 12.19
C ALA A 192 6.21 0.07 10.87
N THR A 193 6.13 -0.63 9.74
CA THR A 193 6.06 -0.04 8.41
C THR A 193 4.77 0.76 8.22
N ALA A 194 3.63 0.28 8.71
CA ALA A 194 2.36 1.01 8.68
C ALA A 194 2.42 2.30 9.50
N ARG A 195 2.97 2.25 10.73
CA ARG A 195 3.20 3.45 11.57
C ARG A 195 4.13 4.44 10.87
N ARG A 196 5.24 3.94 10.30
CA ARG A 196 6.20 4.75 9.56
C ARG A 196 5.58 5.42 8.34
N TYR A 197 4.79 4.69 7.55
CA TYR A 197 4.05 5.25 6.41
C TYR A 197 3.09 6.37 6.84
N LEU A 198 2.28 6.12 7.87
CA LEU A 198 1.37 7.14 8.42
C LEU A 198 2.12 8.38 8.91
N SER A 199 3.38 8.24 9.38
CA SER A 199 4.19 9.39 9.80
C SER A 199 4.53 10.37 8.67
N PHE A 200 4.35 9.99 7.40
CA PHE A 200 4.57 10.87 6.26
C PHE A 200 3.29 11.54 5.76
N LEU A 201 2.12 11.00 6.10
CA LEU A 201 0.86 11.50 5.58
C LEU A 201 0.08 12.29 6.64
N PRO A 202 -0.68 13.33 6.23
CA PRO A 202 -1.66 13.98 7.09
C PRO A 202 -2.78 13.02 7.50
N SER A 203 -3.62 13.43 8.45
CA SER A 203 -4.80 12.63 8.84
C SER A 203 -5.86 12.58 7.73
N SER A 204 -5.93 13.65 6.94
CA SER A 204 -6.83 13.81 5.80
C SER A 204 -6.25 14.79 4.78
N TRP A 205 -6.87 14.85 3.60
CA TRP A 205 -6.53 15.75 2.50
C TRP A 205 -6.62 17.25 2.82
N GLU A 206 -7.30 17.64 3.91
CA GLU A 206 -7.46 19.04 4.31
C GLU A 206 -6.27 19.57 5.14
N GLN A 207 -5.33 18.70 5.49
CA GLN A 207 -4.19 19.02 6.36
C GLN A 207 -2.88 18.89 5.59
N ASP A 208 -1.87 19.64 6.03
CA ASP A 208 -0.51 19.50 5.55
C ASP A 208 0.18 18.27 6.17
N PRO A 209 1.17 17.66 5.49
CA PRO A 209 1.97 16.58 6.04
C PRO A 209 2.62 16.94 7.37
N PRO A 210 2.76 15.97 8.30
CA PRO A 210 3.32 16.23 9.63
C PRO A 210 4.82 16.54 9.57
N LEU A 211 5.26 17.51 10.36
CA LEU A 211 6.68 17.84 10.54
C LEU A 211 7.36 16.84 11.48
N ALA A 212 8.68 16.69 11.32
CA ALA A 212 9.56 16.02 12.27
C ALA A 212 10.74 16.92 12.63
N PRO A 213 11.48 16.64 13.72
CA PRO A 213 12.76 17.28 13.95
C PRO A 213 13.71 17.06 12.76
N PRO A 214 14.40 18.10 12.27
CA PRO A 214 15.34 17.96 11.16
C PRO A 214 16.54 17.11 11.58
N ALA A 215 17.05 16.34 10.62
CA ALA A 215 18.31 15.60 10.76
C ALA A 215 19.25 15.96 9.62
N PRO A 216 20.58 15.98 9.82
CA PRO A 216 21.51 16.14 8.72
C PRO A 216 21.35 15.00 7.71
N ALA A 217 21.69 15.25 6.44
CA ALA A 217 21.76 14.19 5.44
C ALA A 217 22.87 13.19 5.79
N GLN A 218 22.73 11.95 5.30
CA GLN A 218 23.71 10.91 5.56
C GLN A 218 25.06 11.27 4.91
N PRO A 219 26.19 11.24 5.65
CA PRO A 219 27.49 11.43 5.05
C PRO A 219 27.77 10.33 4.03
N LEU A 220 28.10 10.73 2.80
CA LEU A 220 28.47 9.79 1.74
C LEU A 220 29.84 9.18 2.01
N GLN A 221 30.00 7.91 1.63
CA GLN A 221 31.27 7.19 1.81
C GLN A 221 32.39 7.75 0.92
N ASP A 222 32.05 8.29 -0.25
CA ASP A 222 33.01 8.88 -1.18
C ASP A 222 33.48 10.26 -0.67
N PRO A 223 34.80 10.49 -0.47
CA PRO A 223 35.32 11.79 -0.07
C PRO A 223 34.99 12.94 -1.03
N GLY A 224 34.74 12.63 -2.32
CA GLY A 224 34.28 13.60 -3.31
C GLY A 224 32.80 13.99 -3.18
N GLY A 225 32.09 13.38 -2.22
CA GLY A 225 30.68 13.67 -1.93
C GLY A 225 29.77 13.45 -3.13
N LEU A 226 28.73 14.28 -3.24
CA LEU A 226 27.74 14.20 -4.32
C LEU A 226 28.33 14.45 -5.72
N GLN A 227 29.43 15.20 -5.80
CA GLN A 227 30.07 15.55 -7.08
C GLN A 227 30.74 14.33 -7.74
N ALA A 228 31.25 13.41 -6.93
CA ALA A 228 31.88 12.18 -7.41
C ALA A 228 30.87 11.08 -7.80
N LEU A 229 29.58 11.26 -7.47
CA LEU A 229 28.56 10.23 -7.70
C LEU A 229 28.24 10.06 -9.19
N ILE A 230 28.25 11.15 -9.96
CA ILE A 230 27.95 11.13 -11.40
C ILE A 230 29.24 10.75 -12.16
N PRO A 231 29.29 9.59 -12.84
CA PRO A 231 30.48 9.17 -13.56
C PRO A 231 30.75 10.08 -14.77
N GLU A 232 32.02 10.32 -15.08
CA GLU A 232 32.41 11.06 -16.30
C GLU A 232 32.07 10.29 -17.59
N ASP A 233 32.06 8.96 -17.54
CA ASP A 233 31.66 8.10 -18.65
C ASP A 233 30.14 7.93 -18.65
N GLU A 234 29.48 8.54 -19.64
CA GLU A 234 28.02 8.54 -19.81
C GLU A 234 27.40 7.12 -19.90
N ASN A 235 28.19 6.08 -20.20
CA ASN A 235 27.70 4.70 -20.26
C ASN A 235 27.72 3.99 -18.90
N LYS A 236 28.32 4.60 -17.87
CA LYS A 236 28.39 4.00 -16.53
C LYS A 236 27.22 4.49 -15.69
N PRO A 237 26.36 3.57 -15.20
CA PRO A 237 25.29 3.95 -14.30
C PRO A 237 25.83 4.25 -12.90
N PHE A 238 25.09 5.07 -12.15
CA PHE A 238 25.29 5.28 -10.72
C PHE A 238 24.04 4.88 -9.93
N ASP A 239 24.18 4.79 -8.60
CA ASP A 239 23.04 4.50 -7.74
C ASP A 239 22.28 5.77 -7.36
N MET A 240 21.07 5.92 -7.90
CA MET A 240 20.21 7.04 -7.53
C MET A 240 19.85 7.05 -6.03
N ARG A 241 19.88 5.89 -5.34
CA ARG A 241 19.63 5.84 -3.89
C ARG A 241 20.70 6.57 -3.11
N THR A 242 21.96 6.50 -3.54
CA THR A 242 23.06 7.23 -2.90
C THR A 242 22.89 8.74 -3.04
N LEU A 243 22.35 9.22 -4.18
CA LEU A 243 21.97 10.62 -4.34
C LEU A 243 20.87 11.00 -3.34
N ILE A 244 19.80 10.20 -3.27
CA ILE A 244 18.68 10.44 -2.35
C ILE A 244 19.17 10.51 -0.90
N GLU A 245 19.96 9.54 -0.45
CA GLU A 245 20.53 9.48 0.91
C GLU A 245 21.40 10.69 1.26
N GLY A 246 22.14 11.22 0.29
CA GLY A 246 22.95 12.43 0.45
C GLY A 246 22.16 13.75 0.41
N LEU A 247 20.86 13.70 0.10
CA LEU A 247 19.98 14.88 0.05
C LEU A 247 19.01 14.94 1.24
N VAL A 248 18.39 13.82 1.58
CA VAL A 248 17.29 13.76 2.56
C VAL A 248 17.80 13.61 3.99
N ASP A 249 16.98 13.99 4.96
CA ASP A 249 17.22 13.79 6.38
C ASP A 249 17.57 12.31 6.66
N GLU A 250 18.65 12.07 7.40
CA GLU A 250 19.18 10.72 7.66
C GLU A 250 18.10 9.77 8.21
N GLY A 251 18.03 8.57 7.63
CA GLY A 251 17.08 7.53 8.06
C GLY A 251 15.62 7.81 7.72
N SER A 252 15.31 8.92 7.03
CA SER A 252 13.92 9.27 6.71
C SER A 252 13.34 8.45 5.55
N MET A 253 14.14 8.07 4.55
CA MET A 253 13.63 7.45 3.31
C MET A 253 12.84 6.16 3.52
N LEU A 254 11.57 6.15 3.08
CA LEU A 254 10.70 5.00 2.93
C LEU A 254 10.39 4.81 1.44
N GLU A 255 11.16 3.96 0.78
CA GLU A 255 10.92 3.58 -0.62
C GLU A 255 9.66 2.73 -0.76
N ILE A 256 8.79 3.07 -1.71
CA ILE A 256 7.57 2.33 -2.06
C ILE A 256 7.80 1.53 -3.35
N HIS A 257 7.37 0.28 -3.38
CA HIS A 257 7.63 -0.67 -4.47
C HIS A 257 9.14 -0.91 -4.74
N PRO A 258 9.98 -1.22 -3.73
CA PRO A 258 11.43 -1.43 -3.96
C PRO A 258 11.72 -2.66 -4.85
N ARG A 259 10.74 -3.55 -5.03
CA ARG A 259 10.87 -4.82 -5.73
C ARG A 259 10.23 -4.85 -7.13
N TRP A 260 9.41 -3.86 -7.49
CA TRP A 260 8.67 -3.77 -8.76
C TRP A 260 8.99 -2.49 -9.52
N ALA A 261 9.12 -2.57 -10.85
CA ALA A 261 9.58 -1.48 -11.73
C ALA A 261 10.82 -0.75 -11.17
N LYS A 262 11.91 -1.51 -10.94
CA LYS A 262 13.10 -1.06 -10.20
C LYS A 262 13.90 0.04 -10.89
N GLU A 263 13.70 0.22 -12.19
CA GLU A 263 14.21 1.35 -12.98
C GLU A 263 13.64 2.72 -12.55
N LEU A 264 12.60 2.73 -11.71
CA LEU A 264 12.04 3.94 -11.10
C LEU A 264 11.91 3.75 -9.59
N ILE A 265 12.41 4.70 -8.83
CA ILE A 265 12.26 4.80 -7.37
C ILE A 265 11.12 5.76 -7.10
N VAL A 266 10.21 5.37 -6.20
CA VAL A 266 9.25 6.29 -5.58
C VAL A 266 9.27 6.08 -4.08
N GLY A 267 9.02 7.11 -3.29
CA GLY A 267 9.03 6.97 -1.84
C GLY A 267 8.92 8.29 -1.10
N TYR A 268 8.74 8.21 0.22
CA TYR A 268 8.64 9.38 1.08
C TYR A 268 9.95 9.58 1.84
N ALA A 269 10.36 10.82 2.02
CA ALA A 269 11.50 11.19 2.85
C ALA A 269 11.20 12.51 3.58
N ARG A 270 12.20 13.05 4.29
CA ARG A 270 12.13 14.40 4.86
C ARG A 270 13.30 15.27 4.41
N LEU A 271 13.05 16.56 4.28
CA LEU A 271 14.04 17.62 4.07
C LEU A 271 13.82 18.70 5.11
N GLU A 272 14.79 18.90 6.00
CA GLU A 272 14.67 19.81 7.14
C GLU A 272 13.39 19.53 7.96
N GLY A 273 13.06 18.26 8.16
CA GLY A 273 11.87 17.84 8.89
C GLY A 273 10.55 17.89 8.10
N HIS A 274 10.53 18.42 6.89
CA HIS A 274 9.35 18.50 6.03
C HIS A 274 9.23 17.26 5.16
N VAL A 275 8.03 16.68 5.04
CA VAL A 275 7.82 15.50 4.18
C VAL A 275 7.96 15.88 2.70
N VAL A 276 8.64 15.03 1.93
CA VAL A 276 8.74 15.12 0.47
C VAL A 276 8.48 13.75 -0.15
N GLY A 277 7.73 13.72 -1.25
CA GLY A 277 7.56 12.56 -2.13
C GLY A 277 8.63 12.59 -3.22
N ILE A 278 9.37 11.52 -3.39
CA ILE A 278 10.47 11.41 -4.36
C ILE A 278 10.02 10.57 -5.54
N VAL A 279 10.29 11.05 -6.75
CA VAL A 279 10.18 10.27 -8.00
C VAL A 279 11.52 10.37 -8.71
N ALA A 280 12.23 9.25 -8.83
CA ALA A 280 13.61 9.25 -9.27
C ALA A 280 13.91 8.09 -10.22
N ASN A 281 14.57 8.35 -11.34
CA ASN A 281 15.03 7.29 -12.24
C ASN A 281 16.23 6.56 -11.64
N GLN A 282 16.35 5.25 -11.87
CA GLN A 282 17.44 4.43 -11.34
C GLN A 282 18.29 3.86 -12.49
N PRO A 283 19.40 4.52 -12.87
CA PRO A 283 20.24 4.12 -13.99
C PRO A 283 20.83 2.71 -13.86
N LYS A 284 21.10 2.22 -12.64
CA LYS A 284 21.57 0.83 -12.42
C LYS A 284 20.56 -0.23 -12.85
N HIS A 285 19.28 0.13 -13.04
CA HIS A 285 18.24 -0.77 -13.48
C HIS A 285 17.73 -0.33 -14.85
N LYS A 286 18.08 -1.10 -15.89
CA LYS A 286 17.68 -0.85 -17.28
C LYS A 286 17.98 0.59 -17.76
N GLY A 287 19.03 1.22 -17.24
CA GLY A 287 19.41 2.58 -17.64
C GLY A 287 18.39 3.66 -17.28
N GLY A 288 17.48 3.42 -16.32
CA GLY A 288 16.45 4.40 -15.94
C GLY A 288 15.33 4.58 -16.98
N VAL A 289 15.29 3.75 -18.02
CA VAL A 289 14.25 3.75 -19.08
C VAL A 289 12.88 3.49 -18.47
N LEU A 290 11.84 4.20 -18.93
CA LEU A 290 10.47 4.02 -18.45
C LEU A 290 9.70 2.95 -19.23
N PHE A 291 8.96 2.10 -18.50
CA PHE A 291 8.05 1.07 -19.02
C PHE A 291 6.61 1.34 -18.58
N SER A 292 5.65 0.52 -19.06
CA SER A 292 4.25 0.59 -18.62
C SER A 292 4.11 0.51 -17.09
N ASP A 293 4.84 -0.42 -16.47
CA ASP A 293 4.85 -0.60 -15.01
C ASP A 293 5.45 0.61 -14.28
N SER A 294 6.55 1.18 -14.80
CA SER A 294 7.17 2.38 -14.24
C SER A 294 6.20 3.57 -14.29
N ALA A 295 5.46 3.71 -15.39
CA ALA A 295 4.45 4.77 -15.54
C ALA A 295 3.26 4.58 -14.58
N ASP A 296 2.77 3.37 -14.41
CA ASP A 296 1.69 3.07 -13.45
C ASP A 296 2.14 3.30 -11.99
N LYS A 297 3.37 2.86 -11.66
CA LYS A 297 4.02 3.10 -10.36
C LYS A 297 4.14 4.60 -10.06
N ALA A 298 4.66 5.38 -11.01
CA ALA A 298 4.80 6.83 -10.89
C ALA A 298 3.45 7.52 -10.71
N ALA A 299 2.50 7.23 -11.61
CA ALA A 299 1.21 7.91 -11.65
C ALA A 299 0.45 7.73 -10.33
N ARG A 300 0.37 6.49 -9.82
CA ARG A 300 -0.30 6.22 -8.54
C ARG A 300 0.37 6.98 -7.39
N PHE A 301 1.70 6.95 -7.31
CA PHE A 301 2.44 7.63 -6.25
C PHE A 301 2.27 9.16 -6.30
N ILE A 302 2.37 9.77 -7.48
CA ILE A 302 2.18 11.21 -7.69
C ILE A 302 0.77 11.64 -7.29
N TRP A 303 -0.26 10.92 -7.73
CA TRP A 303 -1.64 11.20 -7.33
C TRP A 303 -1.86 11.08 -5.82
N THR A 304 -1.27 10.08 -5.17
CA THR A 304 -1.34 9.96 -3.70
C THR A 304 -0.66 11.15 -3.02
N CYS A 305 0.52 11.57 -3.48
CA CYS A 305 1.21 12.74 -2.92
C CYS A 305 0.37 14.01 -3.09
N ASN A 306 -0.15 14.25 -4.30
CA ASN A 306 -1.01 15.39 -4.59
C ASN A 306 -2.27 15.41 -3.70
N ALA A 307 -2.95 14.27 -3.57
CA ALA A 307 -4.17 14.16 -2.75
C ALA A 307 -3.95 14.48 -1.27
N PHE A 308 -2.70 14.39 -0.78
CA PHE A 308 -2.35 14.59 0.62
C PHE A 308 -1.34 15.72 0.83
N ASN A 309 -1.28 16.68 -0.11
CA ASN A 309 -0.45 17.88 -0.03
C ASN A 309 1.05 17.60 0.20
N VAL A 310 1.54 16.43 -0.24
CA VAL A 310 2.96 16.07 -0.15
C VAL A 310 3.69 16.66 -1.34
N PRO A 311 4.67 17.57 -1.15
CA PRO A 311 5.43 18.13 -2.25
C PRO A 311 6.29 17.06 -2.94
N LEU A 312 6.48 17.21 -4.26
CA LEU A 312 7.22 16.25 -5.08
C LEU A 312 8.63 16.76 -5.43
N LEU A 313 9.63 15.89 -5.25
CA LEU A 313 11.00 16.07 -5.72
C LEU A 313 11.29 15.06 -6.84
N PHE A 314 11.58 15.59 -8.02
CA PHE A 314 11.96 14.78 -9.19
C PHE A 314 13.49 14.74 -9.33
N LEU A 315 14.07 13.54 -9.34
CA LEU A 315 15.48 13.30 -9.64
C LEU A 315 15.58 12.58 -10.99
N ALA A 316 15.69 13.37 -12.05
CA ALA A 316 15.56 12.88 -13.41
C ALA A 316 16.92 12.45 -14.01
N ASP A 317 17.04 11.17 -14.31
CA ASP A 317 18.08 10.60 -15.17
C ASP A 317 17.42 9.57 -16.09
N VAL A 318 16.76 10.07 -17.14
CA VAL A 318 15.84 9.30 -17.97
C VAL A 318 16.21 9.45 -19.45
N PRO A 319 16.53 8.35 -20.15
CA PRO A 319 16.77 8.40 -21.60
C PRO A 319 15.48 8.45 -22.42
N GLY A 320 14.34 8.11 -21.81
CA GLY A 320 13.01 8.11 -22.43
C GLY A 320 12.18 6.88 -22.04
N PHE A 321 11.07 6.68 -22.76
CA PHE A 321 10.28 5.45 -22.69
C PHE A 321 10.89 4.34 -23.54
N MET A 322 10.67 3.09 -23.12
CA MET A 322 11.07 1.92 -23.90
C MET A 322 10.35 1.92 -25.26
N ILE A 323 11.06 1.50 -26.30
CA ILE A 323 10.51 1.30 -27.65
C ILE A 323 10.42 -0.20 -27.98
N GLY A 324 9.45 -0.59 -28.81
CA GLY A 324 9.39 -1.94 -29.39
C GLY A 324 8.00 -2.56 -29.41
N THR A 325 7.80 -3.54 -30.29
CA THR A 325 6.49 -4.14 -30.56
C THR A 325 5.80 -4.71 -29.31
N GLN A 326 6.55 -5.24 -28.34
CA GLN A 326 5.96 -5.80 -27.13
C GLN A 326 5.33 -4.71 -26.24
N VAL A 327 6.08 -3.65 -25.93
CA VAL A 327 5.57 -2.55 -25.09
C VAL A 327 4.43 -1.79 -25.76
N GLU A 328 4.43 -1.70 -27.09
CA GLU A 328 3.31 -1.15 -27.86
C GLU A 328 2.04 -2.02 -27.71
N ARG A 329 2.17 -3.36 -27.77
CA ARG A 329 1.05 -4.28 -27.56
C ARG A 329 0.50 -4.24 -26.13
N ASP A 330 1.38 -4.02 -25.16
CA ASP A 330 1.00 -3.86 -23.76
C ASP A 330 0.33 -2.49 -23.50
N GLY A 331 0.41 -1.58 -24.48
CA GLY A 331 -0.25 -0.28 -24.46
C GLY A 331 0.57 0.80 -23.75
N ILE A 332 1.89 0.81 -23.94
CA ILE A 332 2.78 1.78 -23.27
C ILE A 332 2.34 3.23 -23.43
N ILE A 333 1.73 3.60 -24.57
CA ILE A 333 1.19 4.96 -24.80
C ILE A 333 0.12 5.33 -23.74
N ARG A 334 -0.86 4.45 -23.49
CA ARG A 334 -1.92 4.74 -22.49
C ARG A 334 -1.40 4.68 -21.05
N HIS A 335 -0.36 3.89 -20.78
CA HIS A 335 0.29 3.84 -19.48
C HIS A 335 1.14 5.11 -19.24
N GLY A 336 1.98 5.50 -20.21
CA GLY A 336 2.74 6.75 -20.17
C GLY A 336 1.84 7.98 -20.04
N ALA A 337 0.68 7.99 -20.70
CA ALA A 337 -0.31 9.06 -20.55
C ALA A 337 -0.81 9.24 -19.10
N LYS A 338 -0.88 8.17 -18.29
CA LYS A 338 -1.24 8.29 -16.87
C LYS A 338 -0.18 9.07 -16.10
N MET A 339 1.11 8.75 -16.31
CA MET A 339 2.21 9.46 -15.64
C MET A 339 2.24 10.94 -16.03
N ILE A 340 2.06 11.24 -17.32
CA ILE A 340 1.97 12.63 -17.82
C ILE A 340 0.78 13.35 -17.18
N SER A 341 -0.38 12.69 -17.11
CA SER A 341 -1.58 13.25 -16.49
C SER A 341 -1.36 13.53 -15.01
N ALA A 342 -0.76 12.60 -14.27
CA ALA A 342 -0.48 12.75 -12.85
C ALA A 342 0.42 13.95 -12.56
N VAL A 343 1.47 14.17 -13.37
CA VAL A 343 2.34 15.35 -13.22
C VAL A 343 1.64 16.64 -13.62
N SER A 344 0.80 16.62 -14.65
CA SER A 344 0.15 17.83 -15.17
C SER A 344 -1.05 18.28 -14.33
N GLU A 345 -1.66 17.37 -13.58
CA GLU A 345 -2.80 17.62 -12.69
C GLU A 345 -2.37 18.03 -11.26
N ALA A 346 -1.18 17.59 -10.83
CA ALA A 346 -0.62 17.84 -9.50
C ALA A 346 -0.20 19.30 -9.26
#